data_AF-A0AB73KWW9-F1
#
_entry.id   AF-A0AB73KWW9-F1
#
_cell.length_a   1.000
_cell.length_b   1.000
_cell.length_c   1.000
_cell.angle_alpha   90.00
_cell.angle_beta   90.00
_cell.angle_gamma   90.00
#
_symmetry.space_group_name_H-M   'P 1'
#
loop_
_entity.id
_entity.type
_entity.pdbx_description
1 polymer ?
#
loop_
_entity_poly.entity_id
_entity_poly.type
_entity_poly.pdbx_seq_one_letter_code
_entity_poly.pdbx_strand_id
1 'polypeptide(L)'
;MSSNHETLALLLFSAFVVVTLGITTWVSRNRHGSAEEFYAGGRLFTPMENGFAIAGDYMSAASFLGIAGLIALVGYDGLLYSVGFLVAWLVVLLLVAELVRNCGRFTLADVVAARMSAPRL
;
A
#
# COMPACT_ATOMS: atom_id res chain seq x y z
N MET A 1 2.59 -30.65 23.80
CA MET A 1 1.23 -30.06 23.78
C MET A 1 1.15 -28.81 22.87
N SER A 2 1.88 -28.74 21.73
CA SER A 2 1.88 -27.56 20.83
C SER A 2 1.09 -27.75 19.52
N SER A 3 0.63 -28.95 19.15
CA SER A 3 0.11 -29.21 17.80
C SER A 3 -1.19 -28.47 17.46
N ASN A 4 -2.09 -28.25 18.43
CA ASN A 4 -3.39 -27.62 18.16
C ASN A 4 -3.26 -26.14 17.76
N HIS A 5 -2.35 -25.39 18.38
CA HIS A 5 -2.16 -23.96 18.09
C HIS A 5 -1.46 -23.75 16.74
N GLU A 6 -0.44 -24.57 16.45
CA GLU A 6 0.27 -24.54 15.17
C GLU A 6 -0.65 -24.92 14.01
N THR A 7 -1.46 -25.97 14.18
CA THR A 7 -2.48 -26.37 13.19
C THR A 7 -3.48 -25.25 12.95
N LEU A 8 -3.98 -24.61 14.01
CA LEU A 8 -4.92 -23.50 13.91
C LEU A 8 -4.31 -22.28 13.21
N ALA A 9 -3.05 -21.93 13.52
CA ALA A 9 -2.36 -20.83 12.87
C ALA A 9 -2.16 -21.08 11.37
N LEU A 10 -1.74 -22.28 10.99
CA LEU A 10 -1.57 -22.68 9.59
C LEU A 10 -2.90 -22.67 8.84
N LEU A 11 -3.98 -23.14 9.47
CA LEU A 11 -5.32 -23.11 8.89
C LEU A 11 -5.81 -21.68 8.64
N LEU A 12 -5.69 -20.79 9.63
CA LEU A 12 -6.12 -19.40 9.48
C LEU A 12 -5.30 -18.65 8.43
N PHE A 13 -3.97 -18.84 8.43
CA PHE A 13 -3.09 -18.25 7.41
C PHE A 13 -3.45 -18.74 6.01
N SER A 14 -3.61 -20.05 5.83
CA SER A 14 -3.94 -20.65 4.54
C SER A 14 -5.31 -20.20 4.06
N ALA A 15 -6.31 -20.16 4.95
CA ALA A 15 -7.64 -19.67 4.64
C ALA A 15 -7.60 -18.20 4.18
N PHE A 16 -6.86 -17.33 4.88
CA PHE A 16 -6.68 -15.94 4.49
C PHE A 16 -6.07 -15.82 3.09
N VAL A 17 -4.97 -16.53 2.82
CA VAL A 17 -4.28 -16.52 1.51
C VAL A 17 -5.22 -16.99 0.39
N VAL A 18 -5.93 -18.10 0.60
CA VAL A 18 -6.86 -18.65 -0.40
C VAL A 18 -8.01 -17.67 -0.68
N VAL A 19 -8.58 -17.04 0.34
CA VAL A 19 -9.63 -16.03 0.18
C VAL A 19 -9.11 -14.82 -0.59
N THR A 20 -7.96 -14.26 -0.21
CA THR A 20 -7.37 -13.11 -0.91
C THR A 20 -7.08 -13.44 -2.38
N LEU A 21 -6.42 -14.57 -2.66
CA LEU A 21 -6.15 -15.00 -4.05
C LEU A 21 -7.44 -15.26 -4.83
N GLY A 22 -8.45 -15.84 -4.20
CA GLY A 22 -9.75 -16.09 -4.80
C GLY A 22 -10.43 -14.79 -5.24
N ILE A 23 -10.48 -13.79 -4.35
CA ILE A 23 -11.06 -12.47 -4.64
C ILE A 23 -10.25 -11.77 -5.74
N THR A 24 -8.92 -11.70 -5.61
CA THR A 24 -8.07 -11.02 -6.59
C THR A 24 -8.18 -11.66 -7.98
N THR A 25 -8.21 -12.99 -8.06
CA THR A 25 -8.34 -13.70 -9.34
C THR A 25 -9.73 -13.51 -9.95
N TRP A 26 -10.78 -13.53 -9.12
CA TRP A 26 -12.14 -13.26 -9.57
C TRP A 26 -12.26 -11.84 -10.14
N VAL A 27 -11.80 -10.82 -9.41
CA VAL A 27 -11.81 -9.43 -9.90
C VAL A 27 -10.96 -9.29 -11.16
N SER A 28 -9.76 -9.88 -11.19
CA SER A 28 -8.86 -9.78 -12.34
C SER A 28 -9.43 -10.39 -13.62
N ARG A 29 -10.25 -11.44 -13.52
CA ARG A 29 -10.90 -12.08 -14.68
C ARG A 29 -12.05 -11.25 -15.25
N ASN A 30 -12.62 -10.35 -14.45
CA ASN A 30 -13.76 -9.53 -14.82
C ASN A 30 -13.36 -8.15 -15.39
N ARG A 31 -12.07 -7.88 -15.61
CA ARG A 31 -11.57 -6.60 -16.14
C ARG A 31 -11.37 -6.62 -17.66
N HIS A 32 -11.59 -5.48 -18.32
CA HIS A 32 -11.61 -5.32 -19.79
C HIS A 32 -10.31 -4.78 -20.42
N GLY A 33 -9.16 -4.93 -19.75
CA GLY A 33 -7.83 -4.83 -20.37
C GLY A 33 -7.33 -3.42 -20.70
N SER A 34 -8.05 -2.36 -20.33
CA SER A 34 -7.53 -0.99 -20.49
C SER A 34 -6.52 -0.64 -19.39
N ALA A 35 -5.51 0.19 -19.71
CA ALA A 35 -4.51 0.63 -18.73
C ALA A 35 -5.15 1.46 -17.59
N GLU A 36 -6.16 2.26 -17.89
CA GLU A 36 -6.88 3.04 -16.88
C GLU A 36 -7.68 2.16 -15.91
N GLU A 37 -8.31 1.10 -16.43
CA GLU A 37 -9.02 0.13 -15.60
C GLU A 37 -8.06 -0.71 -14.74
N PHE A 38 -6.88 -1.03 -15.27
CA PHE A 38 -5.86 -1.79 -14.55
C PHE A 38 -5.16 -0.97 -13.46
N TYR A 39 -4.70 0.25 -13.78
CA TYR A 39 -3.92 1.07 -12.86
C TYR A 39 -4.74 2.01 -11.98
N ALA A 40 -5.88 2.50 -12.47
CA ALA A 40 -6.72 3.46 -11.74
C ALA A 40 -8.10 2.89 -11.38
N GLY A 41 -8.38 1.62 -11.69
CA GLY A 41 -9.69 1.01 -11.44
C GLY A 41 -10.83 1.72 -12.18
N GLY A 42 -10.53 2.37 -13.31
CA GLY A 42 -11.50 3.19 -14.05
C GLY A 42 -11.95 4.46 -13.32
N ARG A 43 -11.25 4.85 -12.24
CA ARG A 43 -11.61 5.99 -11.37
C ARG A 43 -12.98 5.84 -10.71
N LEU A 44 -13.42 4.59 -10.49
CA LEU A 44 -14.75 4.24 -9.99
C LEU A 44 -14.86 4.13 -8.46
N PHE A 45 -13.73 4.09 -7.74
CA PHE A 45 -13.71 3.91 -6.28
C PHE A 45 -14.12 5.17 -5.52
N THR A 46 -14.87 4.99 -4.45
CA THR A 46 -15.20 6.07 -3.51
C THR A 46 -13.96 6.54 -2.75
N PRO A 47 -13.94 7.78 -2.23
CA PRO A 47 -12.81 8.28 -1.44
C PRO A 47 -12.47 7.41 -0.23
N MET A 48 -13.49 6.82 0.42
CA MET A 48 -13.30 5.96 1.58
C MET A 48 -12.65 4.63 1.19
N GLU A 49 -13.10 3.98 0.12
CA GLU A 49 -12.49 2.72 -0.37
C GLU A 49 -11.03 2.92 -0.76
N ASN A 50 -10.73 4.02 -1.47
CA ASN A 50 -9.36 4.35 -1.84
C ASN A 50 -8.51 4.69 -0.60
N GLY A 51 -9.08 5.41 0.38
CA GLY A 51 -8.43 5.71 1.65
C GLY A 51 -8.08 4.44 2.44
N PHE A 52 -9.00 3.48 2.52
CA PHE A 52 -8.74 2.18 3.16
C PHE A 52 -7.68 1.37 2.42
N ALA A 53 -7.68 1.39 1.08
CA ALA A 53 -6.64 0.73 0.29
C ALA A 53 -5.24 1.32 0.58
N ILE A 54 -5.11 2.64 0.54
CA ILE A 54 -3.85 3.35 0.83
C ILE A 54 -3.38 3.11 2.28
N ALA A 55 -4.31 3.14 3.24
CA ALA A 55 -4.00 2.81 4.64
C ALA A 55 -3.56 1.35 4.79
N GLY A 56 -4.20 0.42 4.06
CA GLY A 56 -3.84 -0.99 4.03
C GLY A 56 -2.42 -1.23 3.52
N ASP A 57 -2.02 -0.55 2.44
CA ASP A 57 -0.67 -0.64 1.89
C ASP A 57 0.39 -0.05 2.84
N TYR A 58 0.04 1.03 3.56
CA TYR A 58 0.88 1.55 4.64
C TYR A 58 1.02 0.54 5.80
N MET A 59 -0.05 -0.21 6.08
CA MET A 59 -0.26 -1.37 6.97
C MET A 59 0.69 -2.56 6.81
N SER A 60 1.79 -2.47 6.07
CA SER A 60 2.60 -3.63 5.69
C SER A 60 3.34 -4.29 6.87
N ALA A 61 3.74 -5.55 6.68
CA ALA A 61 4.57 -6.28 7.65
C ALA A 61 5.89 -5.55 7.93
N ALA A 62 6.46 -4.85 6.94
CA ALA A 62 7.66 -4.05 7.12
C ALA A 62 7.43 -2.86 8.07
N SER A 63 6.28 -2.19 7.97
CA SER A 63 5.89 -1.10 8.87
C SER A 63 5.71 -1.61 10.31
N PHE A 64 4.99 -2.72 10.47
CA PHE A 64 4.74 -3.32 11.79
C PHE A 64 6.03 -3.84 12.45
N LEU A 65 6.76 -4.71 11.74
CA LEU A 65 7.98 -5.33 12.26
C LEU A 65 9.12 -4.32 12.37
N GLY A 66 9.16 -3.30 11.51
CA GLY A 66 10.15 -2.23 11.54
C GLY A 66 10.06 -1.38 12.80
N ILE A 67 8.86 -0.92 13.16
CA ILE A 67 8.65 -0.17 14.41
C ILE A 67 8.85 -1.06 15.63
N ALA A 68 8.32 -2.28 15.63
CA ALA A 68 8.53 -3.24 16.73
C ALA A 68 10.02 -3.55 16.94
N GLY A 69 10.77 -3.74 15.85
CA GLY A 69 12.22 -3.95 15.87
C GLY A 69 12.99 -2.73 16.38
N LEU A 70 12.64 -1.53 15.91
CA LEU A 70 13.24 -0.28 16.40
C LEU A 70 13.03 -0.09 17.90
N ILE A 71 11.81 -0.33 18.40
CA ILE A 71 11.50 -0.27 19.84
C ILE A 71 12.29 -1.33 20.61
N ALA A 72 12.41 -2.55 20.07
CA ALA A 72 13.19 -3.60 20.73
C ALA A 72 14.69 -3.23 20.85
N LEU A 73 15.23 -2.45 19.92
CA LEU A 73 16.64 -2.04 19.90
C LEU A 73 16.93 -0.76 20.70
N VAL A 74 16.07 0.25 20.59
CA VAL A 74 16.29 1.61 21.11
C VAL A 74 15.41 1.91 22.34
N GLY A 75 14.49 1.02 22.68
CA GLY A 75 13.58 1.18 23.80
C GLY A 75 12.46 2.19 23.50
N TYR A 76 12.02 2.90 24.54
CA TYR A 76 10.87 3.82 24.48
C TYR A 76 11.04 4.94 23.45
N ASP A 77 12.27 5.41 23.24
CA ASP A 77 12.56 6.46 22.25
C ASP A 77 12.28 6.00 20.81
N GLY A 78 12.27 4.68 20.56
CA GLY A 78 11.80 4.08 19.31
C GLY A 78 10.35 4.42 18.96
N LEU A 79 9.51 4.71 19.96
CA LEU A 79 8.12 5.11 19.76
C LEU A 79 8.02 6.49 19.09
N LEU A 80 8.93 7.41 19.38
CA LEU A 80 8.96 8.73 18.75
C LEU A 80 9.19 8.62 17.23
N TYR A 81 9.97 7.63 16.79
CA TYR A 81 10.16 7.35 15.37
C TYR A 81 8.90 6.84 14.68
N SER A 82 8.00 6.13 15.39
CA SER A 82 6.72 5.69 14.83
C SER A 82 5.79 6.87 14.50
N VAL A 83 5.78 7.90 15.36
CA VAL A 83 5.01 9.13 15.12
C VAL A 83 5.59 9.87 13.93
N GLY A 84 6.91 10.00 13.87
CA GLY A 84 7.59 10.61 12.73
C GLY A 84 7.29 9.90 11.41
N PHE A 85 7.31 8.56 11.41
CA PHE A 85 6.99 7.76 10.23
C PHE A 85 5.54 7.94 9.77
N LEU A 86 4.58 8.02 10.70
CA LEU A 86 3.17 8.30 10.39
C LEU A 86 2.97 9.70 9.84
N VAL A 87 3.56 10.71 10.49
CA VAL A 87 3.46 12.11 10.06
C VAL A 87 4.10 12.30 8.68
N ALA A 88 5.26 11.70 8.43
CA ALA A 88 5.93 11.77 7.12
C ALA A 88 5.04 11.20 6.01
N TRP A 89 4.37 10.07 6.25
CA TRP A 89 3.43 9.49 5.30
C TRP A 89 2.25 10.43 4.99
N LEU A 90 1.65 11.05 6.02
CA LEU A 90 0.60 12.05 5.82
C LEU A 90 1.07 13.27 5.03
N VAL A 91 2.28 13.77 5.31
CA VAL A 91 2.86 14.91 4.58
C VAL A 91 3.05 14.55 3.11
N VAL A 92 3.54 13.35 2.79
CA VAL A 92 3.67 12.87 1.41
C VAL A 92 2.30 12.75 0.75
N LEU A 93 1.29 12.22 1.43
CA LEU A 93 -0.08 12.14 0.88
C LEU A 93 -0.68 13.52 0.60
N LEU A 94 -0.46 14.50 1.47
CA LEU A 94 -1.02 15.84 1.31
C LEU A 94 -0.28 16.66 0.24
N LEU A 95 1.05 16.57 0.17
CA LEU A 95 1.86 17.43 -0.70
C LEU A 95 2.21 16.77 -2.04
N VAL A 96 2.51 15.47 -2.05
CA VAL A 96 3.03 14.77 -3.24
C VAL A 96 1.92 14.08 -4.00
N ALA A 97 0.90 13.53 -3.33
CA ALA A 97 -0.13 12.75 -4.01
C ALA A 97 -0.93 13.61 -5.01
N GLU A 98 -1.23 14.87 -4.68
CA GLU A 98 -1.92 15.77 -5.60
C GLU A 98 -1.08 16.09 -6.85
N LEU A 99 0.22 16.37 -6.68
CA LEU A 99 1.14 16.61 -7.80
C LEU A 99 1.20 15.41 -8.75
N VAL A 100 1.39 14.22 -8.20
CA VAL A 100 1.45 12.97 -8.97
C VAL A 100 0.12 12.69 -9.66
N ARG A 101 -1.01 12.92 -8.97
CA ARG A 101 -2.36 12.74 -9.54
C ARG A 101 -2.64 13.69 -10.70
N ASN A 102 -2.14 14.93 -10.63
CA ASN A 102 -2.32 15.94 -11.67
C ASN A 102 -1.45 15.68 -12.91
N CYS A 103 -0.37 14.89 -12.81
CA CYS A 103 0.44 14.50 -13.97
C CYS A 103 -0.28 13.55 -14.95
N GLY A 104 -1.37 12.90 -14.54
CA GLY A 104 -2.19 12.05 -15.41
C GLY A 104 -1.48 10.79 -15.95
N ARG A 105 -0.38 10.37 -15.33
CA ARG A 105 0.37 9.15 -15.67
C ARG A 105 0.13 8.05 -14.64
N PHE A 106 0.27 6.80 -15.06
CA PHE A 106 -0.05 5.64 -14.22
C PHE A 106 1.12 5.14 -13.38
N THR A 107 2.36 5.46 -13.75
CA THR A 107 3.55 5.02 -13.02
C THR A 107 4.40 6.21 -12.56
N LEU A 108 5.11 6.04 -11.44
CA LEU A 108 6.06 7.04 -10.95
C LEU A 108 7.20 7.28 -11.96
N ALA A 109 7.63 6.24 -12.68
CA ALA A 109 8.65 6.36 -13.71
C ALA A 109 8.19 7.31 -14.83
N ASP A 110 6.94 7.21 -15.27
CA ASP A 110 6.37 8.10 -16.29
C ASP A 110 6.27 9.55 -15.81
N VAL A 111 5.95 9.76 -14.53
CA VAL A 111 5.91 11.10 -13.92
C VAL A 111 7.30 11.73 -13.90
N VAL A 112 8.31 10.95 -13.50
CA VAL A 112 9.70 11.41 -13.48
C VAL A 112 10.20 11.68 -14.91
N ALA A 113 9.91 10.78 -15.84
CA ALA A 113 10.25 10.96 -17.26
C ALA A 113 9.60 12.22 -17.82
N ALA A 114 8.29 12.44 -17.59
CA ALA A 114 7.60 13.64 -18.04
C ALA A 114 8.22 14.92 -17.47
N ARG A 115 8.65 14.92 -16.20
CA ARG A 115 9.35 16.04 -15.59
C ARG A 115 10.73 16.28 -16.21
N MET A 116 11.47 15.23 -16.54
CA MET A 116 12.83 15.32 -17.08
C MET A 116 12.88 15.59 -18.58
N SER A 117 11.84 15.17 -19.32
CA SER A 117 11.66 15.40 -20.76
C SER A 117 11.07 16.76 -21.09
N ALA A 118 10.62 17.54 -20.09
CA ALA A 118 10.20 18.92 -20.30
C ALA A 118 11.37 19.70 -20.95
N PRO A 119 11.20 20.26 -22.17
CA PRO A 119 12.25 20.99 -22.84
C PRO A 119 12.76 22.12 -21.95
N ARG A 120 14.06 22.14 -21.68
CA ARG A 120 14.71 23.34 -21.18
C ARG A 120 14.58 24.37 -22.30
N LEU A 121 13.88 25.47 -22.01
CA LEU A 121 13.88 26.67 -22.87
C LEU A 121 15.31 27.09 -23.20
#